data_AF-A0A0D0ASD1-F1
#
_entry.id   AF-A0A0D0ASD1-F1
#
_cell.length_a   1.000
_cell.length_b   1.000
_cell.length_c   1.000
_cell.angle_alpha   90.00
_cell.angle_beta   90.00
_cell.angle_gamma   90.00
#
_symmetry.space_group_name_H-M   'P 1'
#
loop_
_entity.id
_entity.type
_entity.pdbx_description
1 polymer ?
#
loop_
_entity_poly.entity_id
_entity_poly.type
_entity_poly.pdbx_seq_one_letter_code
_entity_poly.pdbx_strand_id
1 'polypeptide(L)'
;MLAPSPTASCTPPLPSLKPRRRPVPLRLQSLGVDPSLLVGKVLTKLSRSSKHPTLTLDFSDNTTFQILVDGYDPVHRGLPKELEMDSSLEQLLTTGQAHVEWTIKDCALITLTDKAFESREREQRWDQNHTGVAFRCLEDRMWHCVWATLTDHDHDKCVFRSYDDVYIDQLHRSPRKHRAHVPESPTTDLC
;
A
#
# COMPACT_ATOMS: atom_id res chain seq x y z
N MET A 1 -65.73 -39.19 -17.79
CA MET A 1 -64.88 -37.99 -17.66
C MET A 1 -63.43 -38.44 -17.54
N LEU A 2 -62.60 -38.21 -18.56
CA LEU A 2 -61.14 -38.39 -18.50
C LEU A 2 -60.51 -37.31 -19.40
N ALA A 3 -59.58 -36.55 -18.81
CA ALA A 3 -58.96 -35.33 -19.33
C ALA A 3 -57.79 -35.62 -20.30
N PRO A 4 -57.38 -34.65 -21.15
CA PRO A 4 -56.27 -34.81 -22.09
C PRO A 4 -54.89 -34.68 -21.41
N SER A 5 -53.92 -35.43 -21.92
CA SER A 5 -52.50 -35.41 -21.53
C SER A 5 -51.76 -34.19 -22.13
N PRO A 6 -50.82 -33.56 -21.41
CA PRO A 6 -49.99 -32.50 -21.96
C PRO A 6 -48.78 -33.07 -22.74
N THR A 7 -48.56 -32.55 -23.94
CA THR A 7 -47.35 -32.75 -24.75
C THR A 7 -46.15 -32.04 -24.10
N ALA A 8 -45.11 -32.81 -23.76
CA ALA A 8 -43.83 -32.28 -23.29
C ALA A 8 -43.02 -31.72 -24.48
N SER A 9 -42.76 -30.42 -24.48
CA SER A 9 -41.86 -29.74 -25.40
C SER A 9 -40.40 -29.91 -24.95
N CYS A 10 -39.59 -30.63 -25.72
CA CYS A 10 -38.13 -30.70 -25.52
C CYS A 10 -37.46 -29.40 -25.96
N THR A 11 -36.88 -28.67 -25.01
CA THR A 11 -35.91 -27.59 -25.26
C THR A 11 -34.48 -28.17 -25.33
N PRO A 12 -33.64 -27.78 -26.31
CA PRO A 12 -32.25 -28.20 -26.36
C PRO A 12 -31.39 -27.43 -25.33
N PRO A 13 -30.34 -28.04 -24.76
CA PRO A 13 -29.49 -27.40 -23.76
C PRO A 13 -28.53 -26.38 -24.42
N LEU A 14 -28.43 -25.19 -23.82
CA LEU A 14 -27.47 -24.16 -24.23
C LEU A 14 -26.02 -24.62 -23.94
N PRO A 15 -25.05 -24.31 -24.82
CA PRO A 15 -23.65 -24.62 -24.59
C PRO A 15 -23.09 -23.81 -23.41
N SER A 16 -22.52 -24.52 -22.44
CA SER A 16 -21.79 -23.96 -21.30
C SER A 16 -20.62 -23.10 -21.79
N LEU A 17 -20.73 -21.78 -21.62
CA LEU A 17 -19.64 -20.84 -21.83
C LEU A 17 -18.60 -21.07 -20.73
N LYS A 18 -17.47 -21.70 -21.10
CA LYS A 18 -16.31 -21.83 -20.21
C LYS A 18 -15.85 -20.43 -19.79
N PRO A 19 -15.66 -20.15 -18.49
CA PRO A 19 -15.16 -18.86 -18.04
C PRO A 19 -13.77 -18.62 -18.65
N ARG A 20 -13.63 -17.53 -19.41
CA ARG A 20 -12.34 -17.04 -19.90
C ARG A 20 -11.44 -16.81 -18.69
N ARG A 21 -10.41 -17.64 -18.52
CA ARG A 21 -9.33 -17.38 -17.57
C ARG A 21 -8.66 -16.08 -17.99
N ARG A 22 -8.76 -15.05 -17.15
CA ARG A 22 -7.99 -13.81 -17.32
C ARG A 22 -6.51 -14.17 -17.28
N PRO A 23 -5.67 -13.65 -18.20
CA PRO A 23 -4.23 -13.83 -18.12
C PRO A 23 -3.73 -13.32 -16.76
N VAL A 24 -2.99 -14.14 -16.04
CA VAL A 24 -2.24 -13.70 -14.86
C VAL A 24 -1.15 -12.74 -15.39
N PRO A 25 -1.05 -11.50 -14.89
CA PRO A 25 0.02 -10.60 -15.29
C PRO A 25 1.37 -11.24 -14.99
N LEU A 26 2.18 -11.45 -16.02
CA LEU A 26 3.55 -11.92 -15.90
C LEU A 26 4.42 -10.80 -15.30
N ARG A 27 4.50 -10.68 -13.97
CA ARG A 27 5.53 -9.87 -13.31
C ARG A 27 6.67 -10.78 -12.87
N LEU A 28 7.79 -10.69 -13.59
CA LEU A 28 8.92 -11.61 -13.56
C LEU A 28 9.93 -11.34 -12.42
N GLN A 29 9.72 -10.34 -11.56
CA GLN A 29 10.59 -10.03 -10.42
C GLN A 29 9.75 -9.47 -9.27
N SER A 30 9.88 -10.04 -8.07
CA SER A 30 9.38 -9.43 -6.84
C SER A 30 10.19 -8.17 -6.57
N LEU A 31 9.56 -7.00 -6.67
CA LEU A 31 10.19 -5.73 -6.34
C LEU A 31 10.38 -5.62 -4.83
N GLY A 32 11.47 -4.96 -4.42
CA GLY A 32 11.77 -4.70 -3.03
C GLY A 32 12.47 -5.83 -2.27
N VAL A 33 12.44 -5.73 -0.95
CA VAL A 33 13.06 -6.66 -0.01
C VAL A 33 12.00 -7.56 0.65
N ASP A 34 12.44 -8.71 1.18
CA ASP A 34 11.56 -9.63 1.90
C ASP A 34 11.01 -8.97 3.19
N PRO A 35 9.67 -8.91 3.38
CA PRO A 35 9.05 -8.42 4.62
C PRO A 35 9.55 -9.09 5.90
N SER A 36 10.03 -10.35 5.80
CA SER A 36 10.57 -11.07 6.94
C SER A 36 11.75 -10.35 7.61
N LEU A 37 12.47 -9.49 6.87
CA LEU A 37 13.56 -8.67 7.39
C LEU A 37 13.11 -7.63 8.42
N LEU A 38 11.83 -7.27 8.45
CA LEU A 38 11.29 -6.32 9.43
C LEU A 38 10.95 -7.01 10.76
N VAL A 39 10.76 -8.34 10.77
CA VAL A 39 10.34 -9.10 11.95
C VAL A 39 11.41 -9.04 13.04
N GLY A 40 10.98 -8.74 14.26
CA GLY A 40 11.82 -8.58 15.44
C GLY A 40 12.44 -7.18 15.59
N LYS A 41 12.34 -6.31 14.58
CA LYS A 41 12.82 -4.92 14.71
C LYS A 41 11.85 -4.07 15.52
N VAL A 42 12.39 -3.06 16.20
CA VAL A 42 11.60 -2.07 16.94
C VAL A 42 11.44 -0.82 16.09
N LEU A 43 10.22 -0.60 15.60
CA LEU A 43 9.79 0.60 14.89
C LEU A 43 9.75 1.77 15.86
N THR A 44 10.50 2.82 15.55
CA THR A 44 10.65 4.02 16.39
C THR A 44 9.90 5.22 15.84
N LYS A 45 9.69 5.24 14.51
CA LYS A 45 9.02 6.34 13.84
C LYS A 45 8.37 5.88 12.54
N LEU A 46 7.17 6.40 12.32
CA LEU A 46 6.40 6.32 11.09
C LEU A 46 6.33 7.71 10.46
N SER A 47 6.48 7.80 9.14
CA SER A 47 6.36 9.07 8.42
C SER A 47 5.74 8.88 7.05
N ARG A 48 4.57 9.48 6.82
CA ARG A 48 3.94 9.56 5.51
C ARG A 48 4.43 10.80 4.76
N SER A 49 4.82 10.62 3.51
CA SER A 49 5.23 11.74 2.66
C SER A 49 4.00 12.53 2.19
N SER A 50 4.08 13.86 2.22
CA SER A 50 3.04 14.74 1.67
C SER A 50 3.15 14.94 0.16
N LYS A 51 4.26 14.52 -0.45
CA LYS A 51 4.55 14.74 -1.88
C LYS A 51 4.50 13.48 -2.73
N HIS A 52 4.71 12.33 -2.11
CA HIS A 52 4.86 11.04 -2.77
C HIS A 52 4.06 9.99 -1.99
N PRO A 53 3.46 8.99 -2.65
CA PRO A 53 2.77 7.90 -1.99
C PRO A 53 3.79 6.96 -1.35
N THR A 54 4.30 7.35 -0.20
CA THR A 54 5.39 6.64 0.49
C THR A 54 5.18 6.70 1.99
N LEU A 55 5.26 5.55 2.64
CA LEU A 55 5.30 5.42 4.10
C LEU A 55 6.70 4.98 4.52
N THR A 56 7.36 5.79 5.35
CA THR A 56 8.71 5.50 5.85
C THR A 56 8.64 4.93 7.26
N LEU A 57 9.38 3.84 7.48
CA LEU A 57 9.51 3.09 8.72
C LEU A 57 10.95 3.23 9.22
N ASP A 58 11.17 3.95 10.32
CA ASP A 58 12.50 4.11 10.94
C ASP A 58 12.61 3.19 12.17
N PHE A 59 13.65 2.35 12.23
CA PHE A 59 13.84 1.34 13.27
C PHE A 59 14.99 1.70 14.24
N SER A 60 14.97 1.11 15.43
CA SER A 60 15.93 1.37 16.51
C SER A 60 17.37 0.95 16.19
N ASP A 61 17.55 0.04 15.24
CA ASP A 61 18.85 -0.40 14.72
C ASP A 61 19.43 0.54 13.64
N ASN A 62 18.82 1.73 13.48
CA ASN A 62 19.14 2.74 12.47
C ASN A 62 18.89 2.29 11.02
N THR A 63 18.16 1.19 10.81
CA THR A 63 17.67 0.84 9.48
C THR A 63 16.39 1.61 9.17
N THR A 64 16.23 2.01 7.91
CA THR A 64 15.01 2.65 7.41
C THR A 64 14.47 1.83 6.25
N PHE A 65 13.17 1.56 6.29
CA PHE A 65 12.44 0.93 5.19
C PHE A 65 11.34 1.85 4.69
N GLN A 66 10.90 1.64 3.46
CA GLN A 66 9.81 2.39 2.85
C GLN A 66 8.82 1.43 2.20
N ILE A 67 7.53 1.71 2.39
CA ILE A 67 6.46 1.13 1.60
C ILE A 67 6.25 2.05 0.39
N LEU A 68 6.42 1.50 -0.79
CA LEU A 68 6.42 2.19 -2.08
C LEU A 68 5.35 1.62 -3.00
N VAL A 69 4.86 2.45 -3.92
CA VAL A 69 3.87 2.04 -4.93
C VAL A 69 4.58 1.57 -6.20
N ASP A 70 4.19 0.42 -6.72
CA ASP A 70 4.72 -0.11 -7.97
C ASP A 70 4.40 0.82 -9.16
N GLY A 71 5.38 0.99 -10.04
CA GLY A 71 5.30 1.85 -11.21
C GLY A 71 5.11 3.34 -10.90
N TYR A 72 5.30 3.80 -9.66
CA TYR A 72 5.29 5.22 -9.33
C TYR A 72 6.64 5.86 -9.67
N ASP A 73 6.62 6.86 -10.55
CA ASP A 73 7.78 7.70 -10.87
C ASP A 73 7.59 9.11 -10.26
N PRO A 74 8.47 9.55 -9.34
CA PRO A 74 8.43 10.90 -8.77
C PRO A 74 8.52 12.04 -9.80
N VAL A 75 9.17 11.81 -10.94
CA VAL A 75 9.34 12.76 -12.05
C VAL A 75 8.11 12.75 -12.95
N HIS A 76 7.58 11.57 -13.25
CA HIS A 76 6.42 11.35 -14.12
C HIS A 76 5.24 10.74 -13.35
N ARG A 77 4.63 11.55 -12.48
CA ARG A 77 3.65 11.08 -11.48
C ARG A 77 2.40 10.41 -12.07
N GLY A 78 2.00 10.77 -13.29
CA GLY A 78 0.79 10.23 -13.91
C GLY A 78 -0.49 10.59 -13.15
N LEU A 79 -1.43 9.65 -13.07
CA LEU A 79 -2.65 9.79 -12.29
C LEU A 79 -2.34 9.82 -10.77
N PRO A 80 -3.12 10.53 -9.95
CA PRO A 80 -2.91 10.61 -8.51
C PRO A 80 -2.95 9.23 -7.82
N LYS A 81 -1.79 8.80 -7.33
CA LYS A 81 -1.63 7.61 -6.47
C LYS A 81 -1.50 8.05 -5.03
N GLU A 82 -2.24 7.39 -4.14
CA GLU A 82 -2.20 7.62 -2.71
C GLU A 82 -1.98 6.30 -1.97
N LEU A 83 -1.34 6.38 -0.80
CA LEU A 83 -1.33 5.26 0.14
C LEU A 83 -2.52 5.40 1.07
N GLU A 84 -3.29 4.33 1.17
CA GLU A 84 -4.33 4.14 2.17
C GLU A 84 -3.87 3.12 3.21
N MET A 85 -4.49 3.18 4.38
CA MET A 85 -4.19 2.28 5.49
C MET A 85 -5.40 2.07 6.38
N ASP A 86 -5.30 1.13 7.31
CA ASP A 86 -6.35 0.91 8.30
C ASP A 86 -6.53 2.14 9.21
N SER A 87 -7.73 2.27 9.77
CA SER A 87 -8.12 3.46 10.53
C SER A 87 -7.24 3.73 11.74
N SER A 88 -6.69 2.70 12.38
CA SER A 88 -5.85 2.88 13.56
C SER A 88 -4.49 3.47 13.20
N LEU A 89 -3.92 3.02 12.08
CA LEU A 89 -2.67 3.58 11.56
C LEU A 89 -2.87 4.99 10.98
N GLU A 90 -3.98 5.25 10.28
CA GLU A 90 -4.29 6.57 9.72
C GLU A 90 -4.46 7.62 10.83
N GLN A 91 -5.16 7.28 11.92
CA GLN A 91 -5.32 8.17 13.08
C GLN A 91 -3.97 8.54 13.70
N LEU A 92 -3.07 7.56 13.82
CA LEU A 92 -1.73 7.79 14.33
C LEU A 92 -0.94 8.76 13.44
N LEU A 93 -1.16 8.71 12.12
CA LEU A 93 -0.47 9.51 11.11
C LEU A 93 -1.20 10.79 10.72
N THR A 94 -2.16 11.27 11.52
CA THR A 94 -2.92 12.50 11.24
C THR A 94 -2.01 13.72 11.01
N THR A 95 -0.89 13.82 11.72
CA THR A 95 0.11 14.90 11.56
C THR A 95 1.16 14.61 10.49
N GLY A 96 1.03 13.49 9.77
CA GLY A 96 1.97 12.96 8.79
C GLY A 96 3.14 12.17 9.39
N GLN A 97 3.37 12.24 10.71
CA GLN A 97 4.43 11.50 11.39
C GLN A 97 4.01 11.07 12.78
N ALA A 98 4.52 9.92 13.22
CA ALA A 98 4.30 9.43 14.57
C ALA A 98 5.57 8.81 15.14
N HIS A 99 5.82 9.06 16.42
CA HIS A 99 6.82 8.35 17.19
C HIS A 99 6.14 7.22 17.93
N VAL A 100 6.66 6.01 17.75
CA VAL A 100 6.13 4.78 18.35
C VAL A 100 7.30 3.98 18.90
N GLU A 101 7.00 2.98 19.71
CA GLU A 101 7.99 1.98 20.12
C GLU A 101 7.34 0.62 19.95
N TRP A 102 7.29 0.16 18.69
CA TRP A 102 6.54 -1.03 18.30
C TRP A 102 7.44 -2.11 17.75
N THR A 103 7.43 -3.28 18.36
CA THR A 103 8.16 -4.45 17.89
C THR A 103 7.34 -5.17 16.83
N ILE A 104 7.87 -5.24 15.62
CA ILE A 104 7.23 -5.97 14.53
C ILE A 104 7.29 -7.46 14.83
N LYS A 105 6.13 -8.06 15.12
CA LYS A 105 5.98 -9.50 15.34
C LYS A 105 5.95 -10.28 14.04
N ASP A 106 5.26 -9.73 13.05
CA ASP A 106 4.99 -10.39 11.78
C ASP A 106 4.85 -9.33 10.69
N CYS A 107 5.27 -9.65 9.47
CA CYS A 107 5.17 -8.76 8.32
C CYS A 107 5.12 -9.57 7.03
N ALA A 108 4.18 -9.24 6.15
CA ALA A 108 3.94 -9.97 4.92
C ALA A 108 3.41 -9.06 3.81
N LEU A 109 3.67 -9.46 2.57
CA LEU A 109 2.88 -9.01 1.42
C LEU A 109 1.59 -9.83 1.38
N ILE A 110 0.46 -9.15 1.27
CA ILE A 110 -0.87 -9.77 1.22
C ILE A 110 -1.56 -9.44 -0.08
N THR A 111 -2.43 -10.32 -0.55
CA THR A 111 -3.32 -10.03 -1.68
C THR A 111 -4.65 -9.53 -1.15
N LEU A 112 -5.03 -8.32 -1.57
CA LEU A 112 -6.32 -7.70 -1.31
C LEU A 112 -7.20 -7.81 -2.56
N THR A 113 -8.51 -7.88 -2.36
CA THR A 113 -9.50 -7.89 -3.44
C THR A 113 -10.53 -6.80 -3.17
N ASP A 114 -10.54 -5.79 -4.02
CA ASP A 114 -11.38 -4.59 -3.84
C ASP A 114 -12.20 -4.27 -5.09
N LYS A 115 -13.23 -3.45 -4.92
CA LYS A 115 -14.11 -3.00 -6.01
C LYS A 115 -13.55 -1.73 -6.64
N ALA A 116 -13.00 -1.87 -7.84
CA ALA A 116 -12.62 -0.76 -8.70
C ALA A 116 -13.81 -0.31 -9.58
N PHE A 117 -13.80 0.94 -10.03
CA PHE A 117 -14.86 1.48 -10.86
C PHE A 117 -14.40 2.61 -11.79
N GLU A 118 -15.19 2.83 -12.85
CA GLU A 118 -15.10 3.97 -13.75
C GLU A 118 -16.53 4.45 -14.08
N SER A 119 -16.75 5.76 -14.10
CA SER A 119 -18.09 6.34 -14.25
C SER A 119 -18.19 7.52 -15.23
N ARG A 120 -17.11 7.82 -15.98
CA ARG A 120 -17.05 8.94 -16.92
C ARG A 120 -18.03 8.78 -18.09
N GLU A 121 -17.88 7.70 -18.86
CA GLU A 121 -18.71 7.43 -20.03
C GLU A 121 -19.83 6.44 -19.71
N ARG A 122 -19.48 5.38 -18.98
CA ARG A 122 -20.38 4.31 -18.57
C ARG A 122 -19.94 3.81 -17.22
N GLU A 123 -20.91 3.60 -16.33
CA GLU A 123 -20.64 2.99 -15.04
C GLU A 123 -20.18 1.53 -15.22
N GLN A 124 -18.92 1.29 -14.87
CA GLN A 124 -18.30 -0.02 -14.85
C GLN A 124 -17.73 -0.28 -13.47
N ARG A 125 -17.85 -1.52 -12.99
CA ARG A 125 -17.31 -1.97 -11.71
C ARG A 125 -16.69 -3.35 -11.87
N TRP A 126 -15.54 -3.59 -11.27
CA TRP A 126 -14.87 -4.88 -11.30
C TRP A 126 -14.14 -5.18 -10.00
N ASP A 127 -13.96 -6.46 -9.71
CA ASP A 127 -13.02 -6.90 -8.67
C ASP A 127 -11.59 -6.77 -9.20
N GLN A 128 -10.76 -6.08 -8.43
CA GLN A 128 -9.34 -5.94 -8.69
C GLN A 128 -8.55 -6.54 -7.53
N ASN A 129 -7.63 -7.46 -7.88
CA ASN A 129 -6.64 -7.94 -6.93
C ASN A 129 -5.42 -7.02 -6.97
N HIS A 130 -4.87 -6.70 -5.80
CA HIS A 130 -3.64 -5.93 -5.66
C HIS A 130 -2.89 -6.36 -4.39
N THR A 131 -1.62 -5.97 -4.32
CA THR A 131 -0.71 -6.31 -3.23
C THR A 131 -0.70 -5.20 -2.20
N GLY A 132 -1.01 -5.56 -0.95
CA GLY A 132 -0.84 -4.72 0.23
C GLY A 132 0.37 -5.18 1.06
N VAL A 133 0.84 -4.30 1.94
CA VAL A 133 1.76 -4.65 3.04
C VAL A 133 0.95 -4.76 4.32
N ALA A 134 1.09 -5.87 5.03
CA ALA A 134 0.55 -6.02 6.37
C ALA A 134 1.67 -6.27 7.37
N PHE A 135 1.60 -5.62 8.52
CA PHE A 135 2.52 -5.88 9.62
C PHE A 135 1.77 -5.87 10.95
N ARG A 136 2.25 -6.67 11.90
CA ARG A 136 1.66 -6.83 13.21
C ARG A 136 2.64 -6.42 14.28
N CYS A 137 2.20 -5.60 15.21
CA CYS A 137 3.02 -5.15 16.33
C CYS A 137 2.74 -5.99 17.59
N LEU A 138 3.71 -6.10 18.50
CA LEU A 138 3.54 -6.81 19.77
C LEU A 138 2.72 -6.02 20.78
N GLU A 139 2.86 -4.69 20.74
CA GLU A 139 2.41 -3.76 21.76
C GLU A 139 0.89 -3.56 21.69
N ASP A 140 0.35 -3.35 20.49
CA ASP A 140 -1.09 -3.21 20.27
C ASP A 140 -1.77 -4.54 19.86
N ARG A 141 -0.97 -5.54 19.46
CA ARG A 141 -1.41 -6.87 19.00
C ARG A 141 -2.30 -6.83 17.76
N MET A 142 -2.31 -5.74 17.02
CA MET A 142 -3.15 -5.53 15.84
C MET A 142 -2.34 -5.74 14.55
N TRP A 143 -3.06 -6.07 13.48
CA TRP A 143 -2.52 -6.00 12.12
C TRP A 143 -2.80 -4.60 11.57
N HIS A 144 -1.75 -3.97 11.06
CA HIS A 144 -1.87 -2.78 10.24
C HIS A 144 -1.68 -3.14 8.78
N CYS A 145 -2.47 -2.53 7.92
CA CYS A 145 -2.45 -2.77 6.49
C CYS A 145 -2.22 -1.47 5.76
N VAL A 146 -1.38 -1.50 4.73
CA VAL A 146 -1.08 -0.38 3.84
C VAL A 146 -1.23 -0.84 2.40
N TRP A 147 -1.97 -0.09 1.59
CA TRP A 147 -2.20 -0.38 0.17
C TRP A 147 -2.21 0.90 -0.66
N ALA A 148 -2.17 0.77 -1.99
CA ALA A 148 -2.20 1.90 -2.89
C ALA A 148 -3.54 2.02 -3.61
N THR A 149 -4.03 3.25 -3.70
CA THR A 149 -5.21 3.60 -4.49
C THR A 149 -4.85 4.61 -5.56
N LEU A 150 -5.53 4.49 -6.69
CA LEU A 150 -5.45 5.42 -7.80
C LEU A 150 -6.84 6.00 -8.01
N THR A 151 -6.95 7.32 -7.86
CA THR A 151 -8.24 8.01 -7.99
C THR A 151 -8.17 9.14 -9.00
N ASP A 152 -9.28 9.34 -9.70
CA ASP A 152 -9.49 10.47 -10.58
C ASP A 152 -10.80 11.17 -10.21
N HIS A 153 -10.77 12.49 -10.14
CA HIS A 153 -11.88 13.31 -9.68
C HIS A 153 -12.28 14.28 -10.80
N ASP A 154 -13.57 14.36 -11.06
CA ASP A 154 -14.18 15.32 -11.97
C ASP A 154 -15.20 16.16 -11.19
N HIS A 155 -14.98 17.48 -11.10
CA HIS A 155 -15.79 18.40 -10.30
C HIS A 155 -16.06 17.89 -8.86
N ASP A 156 -15.01 17.53 -8.12
CA ASP A 156 -15.03 16.96 -6.76
C ASP A 156 -15.74 15.61 -6.60
N LYS A 157 -16.18 14.99 -7.70
CA LYS A 157 -16.73 13.64 -7.72
C LYS A 157 -15.65 12.65 -8.15
N CYS A 158 -15.39 11.63 -7.33
CA CYS A 158 -14.53 10.51 -7.74
C CYS A 158 -15.21 9.77 -8.90
N VAL A 159 -14.63 9.87 -10.09
CA VAL A 159 -15.17 9.25 -11.32
C VAL A 159 -14.45 7.97 -11.69
N PHE A 160 -13.27 7.73 -11.13
CA PHE A 160 -12.48 6.52 -11.33
C PHE A 160 -11.74 6.18 -10.05
N ARG A 161 -11.77 4.90 -9.68
CA ARG A 161 -10.96 4.34 -8.60
C ARG A 161 -10.44 2.98 -9.03
N SER A 162 -9.14 2.79 -8.89
CA SER A 162 -8.45 1.50 -9.04
C SER A 162 -7.36 1.37 -8.00
N TYR A 163 -6.66 0.24 -8.01
CA TYR A 163 -5.66 -0.13 -7.01
C TYR A 163 -4.34 -0.48 -7.69
N ASP A 164 -3.24 -0.21 -7.01
CA ASP A 164 -1.88 -0.56 -7.45
C ASP A 164 -1.21 -1.44 -6.39
N ASP A 165 -0.19 -2.19 -6.81
CA ASP A 165 0.60 -3.00 -5.90
C ASP A 165 1.56 -2.13 -5.08
N VAL A 166 1.79 -2.50 -3.83
CA VAL A 166 2.87 -1.93 -3.01
C VAL A 166 3.98 -2.95 -2.74
N TYR A 167 5.17 -2.44 -2.46
CA TYR A 167 6.33 -3.22 -2.05
C TYR A 167 7.10 -2.52 -0.94
N ILE A 168 7.98 -3.26 -0.25
CA ILE A 168 8.87 -2.73 0.80
C ILE A 168 10.26 -2.62 0.21
N ASP A 169 10.96 -1.51 0.44
CA ASP A 169 12.37 -1.38 0.08
C ASP A 169 13.19 -0.76 1.23
N GLN A 170 14.49 -1.00 1.23
CA GLN A 170 15.40 -0.44 2.23
C GLN A 170 15.95 0.91 1.77
N LEU A 171 15.69 1.96 2.53
CA LEU A 171 16.23 3.29 2.25
C LEU A 171 17.66 3.42 2.78
N HIS A 172 18.63 3.34 1.88
CA HIS A 172 20.04 3.58 2.19
C HIS A 172 20.30 5.09 2.36
N ARG A 173 20.21 5.59 3.60
CA ARG A 173 20.61 6.96 3.90
C ARG A 173 22.14 7.06 3.95
N SER A 174 22.72 7.95 3.15
CA SER A 174 24.14 8.30 3.30
C SER A 174 24.38 8.84 4.72
N PRO A 175 25.49 8.49 5.40
CA PRO A 175 25.80 9.04 6.72
C PRO A 175 25.78 10.56 6.66
N ARG A 176 24.84 11.20 7.36
CA ARG A 176 24.87 12.67 7.49
C ARG A 176 26.14 13.01 8.24
N LYS A 177 27.09 13.70 7.61
CA LYS A 177 28.23 14.30 8.30
C LYS A 177 27.68 15.17 9.42
N HIS A 178 27.77 14.71 10.66
CA HIS A 178 27.62 15.56 11.82
C HIS A 178 28.69 16.64 11.70
N ARG A 179 28.25 17.87 11.40
CA ARG A 179 29.14 19.04 11.43
C ARG A 179 29.49 19.19 12.91
N ALA A 180 30.66 18.70 13.30
CA ALA A 180 31.18 18.87 14.65
C ALA A 180 31.13 20.37 14.95
N HIS A 181 30.36 20.74 15.96
CA HIS A 181 30.39 22.07 16.52
C HIS A 181 31.80 22.25 17.07
N VAL A 182 32.61 23.06 16.37
CA VAL A 182 33.93 23.46 16.87
C VAL A 182 33.66 24.20 18.19
N PRO A 183 34.22 23.78 19.33
CA PRO A 183 34.14 24.56 20.55
C PRO A 183 34.89 25.87 20.31
N GLU A 184 34.23 27.01 20.50
CA GLU A 184 34.90 28.31 20.54
C GLU A 184 35.96 28.27 21.66
N SER A 185 37.20 28.52 21.28
CA SER A 185 38.32 28.65 22.21
C SER A 185 38.05 29.78 23.21
N PRO A 186 38.43 29.64 24.49
CA PRO A 186 38.27 30.70 25.47
C PRO A 186 39.23 31.85 25.14
N THR A 187 38.67 33.04 24.95
CA THR A 187 39.43 34.29 24.87
C THR A 187 40.14 34.50 26.20
N THR A 188 41.47 34.36 26.22
CA THR A 188 42.29 34.82 27.33
C THR A 188 42.32 36.35 27.32
N ASP A 189 41.65 36.94 28.30
CA ASP A 189 41.94 38.29 28.77
C ASP A 189 43.40 38.36 29.24
N LEU A 190 44.16 39.33 28.76
CA LEU A 190 45.39 39.81 29.41
C LEU A 190 45.70 41.25 28.97
N CYS A 191 45.55 42.15 29.95
CA CYS A 191 46.16 43.47 30.19
C CYS A 191 46.06 44.58 29.13
#